data_AF-A0AAE2A242-F1
#
_entry.id   AF-A0AAE2A242-F1
#
_cell.length_a   1.000
_cell.length_b   1.000
_cell.length_c   1.000
_cell.angle_alpha   90.00
_cell.angle_beta   90.00
_cell.angle_gamma   90.00
#
_symmetry.space_group_name_H-M   'P 1'
#
loop_
_entity.id
_entity.type
_entity.pdbx_description
1 polymer ?
#
loop_
_entity_poly.entity_id
_entity_poly.type
_entity_poly.pdbx_seq_one_letter_code
_entity_poly.pdbx_strand_id
1 'polypeptide(L)'
;MNDADEEILNQAAHWCLRLQEDDCTPDERHAFQQWIQQSPRHAFEYAKMLEIWDISERLPNHSTTRKKLLTDPPRPAAKEQSSR
;
A
#
# COMPACT_ATOMS: atom_id res chain seq x y z
N MET A 1 1.19 9.14 22.00
CA MET A 1 0.03 9.35 21.10
C MET A 1 -1.21 9.11 21.93
N ASN A 2 -2.31 9.79 21.65
CA ASN A 2 -3.59 9.53 22.31
C ASN A 2 -4.19 8.25 21.68
N ASP A 3 -4.70 7.32 22.49
CA ASP A 3 -5.28 6.06 22.00
C ASP A 3 -6.42 6.29 20.98
N ALA A 4 -7.16 7.38 21.13
CA ALA A 4 -8.22 7.79 20.21
C ALA A 4 -7.68 8.16 18.81
N ASP A 5 -6.48 8.73 18.72
CA ASP A 5 -5.87 9.06 17.43
C ASP A 5 -5.45 7.81 16.67
N GLU A 6 -4.97 6.78 17.39
CA GLU A 6 -4.62 5.49 16.80
C GLU A 6 -5.85 4.74 16.28
N GLU A 7 -6.97 4.82 17.00
CA GLU A 7 -8.23 4.23 16.56
C GLU A 7 -8.77 4.92 15.29
N ILE A 8 -8.75 6.25 15.24
CA ILE A 8 -9.16 7.01 14.04
C ILE A 8 -8.26 6.68 12.85
N LEU A 9 -6.96 6.58 13.08
CA LEU A 9 -5.98 6.24 12.05
C LEU A 9 -6.22 4.82 11.50
N ASN A 10 -6.53 3.86 12.37
CA ASN A 10 -6.87 2.49 11.97
C ASN A 10 -8.15 2.46 11.13
N GLN A 11 -9.19 3.18 11.56
CA GLN A 11 -10.45 3.31 10.84
C GLN A 11 -10.25 3.98 9.47
N ALA A 12 -9.43 5.02 9.39
CA ALA A 12 -9.09 5.69 8.14
C ALA A 12 -8.43 4.72 7.13
N ALA A 13 -7.47 3.91 7.60
CA ALA A 13 -6.82 2.90 6.77
C ALA A 13 -7.80 1.81 6.32
N HIS A 14 -8.69 1.36 7.21
CA HIS A 14 -9.75 0.40 6.87
C HIS A 14 -10.66 0.92 5.76
N TRP A 15 -11.16 2.16 5.89
CA TRP A 15 -12.01 2.77 4.88
C TRP A 15 -11.29 3.03 3.56
N CYS A 16 -9.99 3.36 3.62
CA CYS A 16 -9.16 3.50 2.42
C CYS A 16 -9.13 2.21 1.61
N LEU A 17 -8.97 1.05 2.27
CA LEU A 17 -9.01 -0.25 1.59
C LEU A 17 -10.41 -0.54 1.05
N ARG A 18 -11.45 -0.37 1.88
CA ARG A 18 -12.82 -0.77 1.51
C ARG A 18 -13.39 0.05 0.36
N LEU A 19 -13.09 1.35 0.29
CA LEU A 19 -13.57 2.23 -0.78
C LEU A 19 -12.84 2.01 -2.13
N GLN A 20 -11.66 1.39 -2.10
CA GLN A 20 -10.90 1.02 -3.30
C GLN A 20 -11.35 -0.33 -3.87
N GLU A 21 -12.15 -1.10 -3.14
CA GLU A 21 -12.74 -2.33 -3.67
C GLU A 21 -13.94 -2.04 -4.57
N ASP A 22 -14.00 -2.71 -5.72
CA ASP A 22 -15.10 -2.58 -6.70
C ASP A 22 -16.45 -3.07 -6.12
N ASP A 23 -16.40 -3.97 -5.13
CA ASP A 23 -17.58 -4.53 -4.44
C ASP A 23 -18.08 -3.64 -3.28
N CYS A 24 -17.68 -2.37 -3.23
CA CYS A 24 -18.13 -1.46 -2.18
C CYS A 24 -19.62 -1.12 -2.35
N THR A 25 -20.43 -1.56 -1.38
CA THR A 25 -21.88 -1.43 -1.38
C THR A 25 -22.35 -0.02 -0.97
N PRO A 26 -23.56 0.40 -1.35
CA PRO A 26 -24.11 1.69 -0.93
C PRO A 26 -24.25 1.83 0.59
N ASP A 27 -24.48 0.73 1.33
CA ASP A 27 -24.57 0.75 2.79
C ASP A 27 -23.23 1.15 3.43
N GLU A 28 -22.13 0.61 2.90
CA GLU A 28 -20.78 0.93 3.38
C GLU A 28 -20.37 2.35 3.05
N ARG A 29 -20.77 2.88 1.89
CA ARG A 29 -20.58 4.30 1.57
C ARG A 29 -21.34 5.18 2.55
N HIS A 30 -22.55 4.79 2.95
CA HIS A 30 -23.30 5.51 3.96
C HIS A 30 -22.63 5.43 5.34
N ALA A 31 -22.16 4.25 5.75
CA ALA A 31 -21.39 4.08 6.99
C ALA A 31 -20.11 4.92 7.02
N PHE A 32 -19.38 4.98 5.91
CA PHE A 32 -18.24 5.88 5.73
C PHE A 32 -18.63 7.36 5.88
N GLN A 33 -19.74 7.78 5.23
CA GLN A 33 -20.23 9.14 5.37
C GLN A 33 -20.61 9.49 6.81
N GLN A 34 -21.21 8.56 7.54
CA GLN A 34 -21.50 8.75 8.97
C GLN A 34 -20.19 8.89 9.75
N TRP A 35 -19.21 8.04 9.50
CA TRP A 35 -17.90 8.09 10.15
C TRP A 35 -17.19 9.43 9.93
N ILE A 36 -17.10 9.91 8.69
CA ILE A 36 -16.49 11.22 8.37
C ILE A 36 -17.20 12.38 9.07
N GLN A 37 -18.53 12.32 9.17
CA GLN A 37 -19.34 13.37 9.80
C GLN A 37 -19.25 13.38 11.33
N GLN A 38 -18.82 12.29 11.97
CA GLN A 38 -18.69 12.22 13.43
C GLN A 38 -17.69 13.23 13.98
N SER A 39 -16.60 13.51 13.25
CA SER A 39 -15.58 14.46 13.70
C SER A 39 -14.72 14.96 12.55
N PRO A 40 -14.35 16.25 12.53
CA PRO A 40 -13.46 16.81 11.51
C PRO A 40 -12.07 16.13 11.51
N ARG A 41 -11.67 15.51 12.62
CA ARG A 41 -10.43 14.73 12.72
C ARG A 41 -10.45 13.47 11.85
N HIS A 42 -11.60 12.80 11.70
CA HIS A 42 -11.73 11.61 10.85
C HIS A 42 -11.46 11.97 9.39
N ALA A 43 -12.01 13.10 8.92
CA ALA A 43 -11.75 13.62 7.58
C ALA A 43 -10.25 13.94 7.36
N PHE A 44 -9.59 14.52 8.37
CA PHE A 44 -8.17 14.84 8.31
C PHE A 44 -7.27 13.60 8.21
N GLU A 45 -7.49 12.58 9.07
CA GLU A 45 -6.70 11.35 9.02
C GLU A 45 -6.98 10.54 7.74
N TYR A 46 -8.22 10.51 7.27
CA TYR A 46 -8.56 9.90 5.99
C TYR A 46 -7.86 10.58 4.80
N ALA A 47 -7.82 11.92 4.78
CA ALA A 47 -7.11 12.67 3.74
C ALA A 47 -5.61 12.34 3.70
N LYS A 48 -4.98 12.11 4.87
CA LYS A 48 -3.58 11.68 4.95
C LYS A 48 -3.36 10.28 4.37
N MET A 49 -4.27 9.34 4.64
CA MET A 49 -4.21 8.00 4.05
C MET A 49 -4.39 8.03 2.53
N LEU A 50 -5.28 8.89 2.02
CA LEU A 50 -5.46 9.11 0.59
C LEU A 50 -4.21 9.71 -0.08
N GLU A 51 -3.52 10.65 0.58
CA GLU A 51 -2.28 11.23 0.03
C GLU A 51 -1.20 10.15 -0.15
N ILE A 52 -1.04 9.25 0.82
CA ILE A 52 -0.10 8.13 0.73
C ILE A 52 -0.50 7.18 -0.42
N TRP A 53 -1.80 6.92 -0.58
CA TRP A 53 -2.32 6.09 -1.64
C TRP A 53 -2.10 6.71 -3.03
N ASP A 54 -2.44 8.00 -3.23
CA ASP A 54 -2.21 8.74 -4.49
C ASP A 54 -0.74 8.69 -4.90
N ILE A 55 0.17 8.94 -3.94
CA ILE A 55 1.61 8.86 -4.20
C ILE A 55 1.98 7.45 -4.66
N SER A 56 1.44 6.41 -4.01
CA SER A 56 1.71 5.01 -4.34
C SER A 56 1.22 4.62 -5.74
N GLU A 57 0.06 5.12 -6.17
CA GLU A 57 -0.46 4.91 -7.53
C GLU A 57 0.34 5.64 -8.61
N ARG A 58 0.88 6.81 -8.26
CA ARG A 58 1.69 7.64 -9.16
C ARG A 58 3.15 7.19 -9.27
N LEU A 59 3.59 6.29 -8.39
CA LEU A 59 4.93 5.72 -8.52
C LEU A 59 5.01 5.00 -9.87
N PRO A 60 6.02 5.33 -10.70
CA PRO A 60 6.20 4.64 -11.96
C PRO A 60 6.34 3.16 -11.66
N ASN A 61 5.46 2.36 -12.27
CA ASN A 61 5.47 0.92 -12.15
C ASN A 61 6.79 0.45 -12.79
N HIS A 62 7.86 0.39 -11.99
CA HIS A 62 9.22 0.07 -12.43
C HIS A 62 9.34 -1.46 -12.66
N SER A 63 8.30 -2.04 -13.27
CA SER A 63 8.25 -3.44 -13.71
C SER A 63 9.21 -3.68 -14.88
N THR A 64 9.80 -2.63 -15.46
CA THR A 64 10.80 -2.75 -16.55
C THR A 64 12.23 -2.96 -16.06
N THR A 65 12.57 -2.67 -14.79
CA THR A 65 13.98 -2.75 -14.34
C THR A 65 14.24 -3.82 -13.27
N ARG A 66 13.20 -4.45 -12.70
CA ARG A 66 13.40 -5.57 -11.76
C ARG A 66 13.78 -6.89 -12.46
N LYS A 67 13.52 -7.01 -13.76
CA LYS A 67 13.78 -8.24 -14.54
C LYS A 67 15.26 -8.45 -14.91
N LYS A 68 16.15 -7.48 -14.62
CA LYS A 68 17.58 -7.61 -14.96
C LYS A 68 18.49 -7.91 -13.76
N LEU A 69 17.95 -7.95 -12.54
CA LEU A 69 18.71 -8.28 -11.32
C LEU A 69 18.45 -9.70 -10.80
N LEU A 70 17.38 -10.37 -11.26
CA LEU A 70 17.03 -11.74 -10.84
C LEU A 70 16.97 -12.72 -12.03
N THR A 71 17.81 -12.51 -13.04
CA THR A 71 17.93 -13.46 -14.15
C THR A 71 19.35 -13.41 -14.71
N ASP A 72 20.32 -13.79 -13.88
CA ASP A 72 21.51 -14.47 -14.39
C ASP A 72 21.54 -15.86 -13.75
N PRO A 73 21.21 -16.90 -14.53
CA PRO A 73 22.02 -18.11 -14.50
C PRO A 73 22.35 -18.58 -15.94
N PRO A 74 23.32 -19.49 -16.20
CA PRO A 74 24.18 -20.24 -15.28
C PRO A 74 25.70 -20.31 -15.63
N ARG A 75 26.54 -20.52 -14.59
CA ARG A 75 27.81 -21.30 -14.50
C ARG A 75 28.52 -21.78 -15.80
N PRO A 76 29.88 -21.78 -15.81
CA PRO A 76 30.64 -22.94 -16.28
C PRO A 76 31.46 -23.59 -15.14
N ALA A 77 31.27 -24.89 -14.98
CA ALA A 77 32.19 -25.75 -14.27
C ALA A 77 33.36 -26.07 -15.20
N ALA A 78 34.50 -25.41 -15.01
CA ALA A 78 35.82 -25.88 -15.43
C ALA A 78 36.54 -26.26 -14.12
N LYS A 79 36.50 -27.51 -13.68
CA LYS A 79 37.49 -28.57 -13.97
C LYS A 79 38.83 -28.06 -14.52
N GLU A 80 39.90 -28.66 -13.99
CA GLU A 80 41.32 -28.48 -14.28
C GLU A 80 42.02 -27.36 -13.49
N GLN A 81 43.19 -27.54 -12.90
CA GLN A 81 44.06 -28.69 -12.64
C GLN A 81 45.23 -28.14 -11.79
N SER A 82 45.75 -28.96 -10.89
CA SER A 82 47.19 -29.07 -10.59
C SER A 82 47.93 -27.94 -9.83
N SER A 83 48.59 -28.38 -8.75
CA SER A 83 49.95 -27.99 -8.32
C SER A 83 50.10 -26.82 -7.33
N ARG A 84 50.26 -27.15 -6.04
CA ARG A 84 51.56 -27.07 -5.36
C ARG A 84 51.58 -27.80 -4.03
#